data_AF-A0A1B8UMY6-F1
#
_entry.id   AF-A0A1B8UMY6-F1
#
_cell.length_a   1.000
_cell.length_b   1.000
_cell.length_c   1.000
_cell.angle_alpha   90.00
_cell.angle_beta   90.00
_cell.angle_gamma   90.00
#
_symmetry.space_group_name_H-M   'P 1'
#
loop_
_entity.id
_entity.type
_entity.pdbx_description
1 polymer ?
#
loop_
_entity_poly.entity_id
_entity_poly.type
_entity_poly.pdbx_seq_one_letter_code
_entity_poly.pdbx_strand_id
1 'polypeptide(L)'
;MDSSIFVTSAASTYSLAEQAVRVLDRLRSSHSLATAVMDAAQRGDKTEVIRLIREIGVQSRLDVKFTPDGIQIIFNTDPAAGRCCELEVKMRWNPS
;
A
#
# COMPACT_ATOMS: atom_id res chain seq x y z
N MET A 1 25.52 -16.68 -11.08
CA MET A 1 24.25 -16.29 -10.43
C MET A 1 23.15 -16.52 -11.43
N ASP A 2 22.08 -17.21 -11.01
CA ASP A 2 20.89 -17.42 -11.84
C ASP A 2 19.94 -16.23 -11.68
N SER A 3 19.50 -15.63 -12.80
CA SER A 3 18.59 -14.49 -12.81
C SER A 3 17.14 -14.86 -12.43
N SER A 4 16.81 -16.14 -12.36
CA SER A 4 15.43 -16.63 -12.11
C SER A 4 14.80 -16.06 -10.83
N ILE A 5 15.58 -15.90 -9.75
CA ILE A 5 15.12 -15.27 -8.51
C ILE A 5 14.77 -13.79 -8.74
N PHE A 6 15.61 -13.06 -9.47
CA PHE A 6 15.39 -11.64 -9.75
C PHE A 6 14.18 -11.43 -10.68
N VAL A 7 14.01 -12.26 -11.70
CA VAL A 7 12.83 -12.24 -12.59
C VAL A 7 11.54 -12.53 -11.82
N THR A 8 11.56 -13.51 -10.92
CA THR A 8 10.40 -13.85 -10.06
C THR A 8 10.06 -12.71 -9.09
N SER A 9 11.09 -12.07 -8.52
CA SER A 9 10.92 -10.90 -7.67
C SER A 9 10.30 -9.72 -8.45
N ALA A 10 10.77 -9.46 -9.66
CA ALA A 10 10.21 -8.42 -10.53
C ALA A 10 8.74 -8.68 -10.88
N ALA A 11 8.37 -9.91 -11.24
CA ALA A 11 6.98 -10.28 -11.53
C ALA A 11 6.05 -10.10 -10.32
N SER A 12 6.53 -10.47 -9.13
CA SER A 12 5.77 -10.34 -7.89
C SER A 12 5.58 -8.88 -7.51
N THR A 13 6.66 -8.07 -7.55
CA THR A 13 6.60 -6.62 -7.31
C THR A 13 5.75 -5.89 -8.35
N TYR A 14 5.74 -6.35 -9.61
CA TYR A 14 4.84 -5.81 -10.65
C TYR A 14 3.37 -5.98 -10.26
N SER A 15 2.98 -7.17 -9.77
CA SER A 15 1.62 -7.40 -9.27
C SER A 15 1.25 -6.52 -8.07
N LEU A 16 2.22 -6.23 -7.18
CA LEU A 16 2.03 -5.25 -6.10
C LEU A 16 1.86 -3.83 -6.66
N ALA A 17 2.61 -3.47 -7.71
CA ALA A 17 2.52 -2.16 -8.36
C ALA A 17 1.16 -1.94 -9.01
N GLU A 18 0.58 -2.94 -9.67
CA GLU A 18 -0.77 -2.85 -10.22
C GLU A 18 -1.83 -2.59 -9.12
N GLN A 19 -1.66 -3.20 -7.94
CA GLN A 19 -2.51 -2.94 -6.78
C GLN A 19 -2.31 -1.53 -6.23
N ALA A 20 -1.06 -1.08 -6.12
CA ALA A 20 -0.75 0.28 -5.71
C ALA A 20 -1.35 1.33 -6.66
N VAL A 21 -1.29 1.10 -7.98
CA VAL A 21 -1.91 1.98 -8.98
C VAL A 21 -3.43 2.07 -8.75
N ARG A 22 -4.11 0.96 -8.46
CA ARG A 22 -5.56 0.98 -8.16
C ARG A 22 -5.87 1.79 -6.89
N VAL A 23 -5.07 1.63 -5.84
CA VAL A 23 -5.23 2.42 -4.60
C VAL A 23 -5.05 3.90 -4.88
N LEU A 24 -3.96 4.27 -5.55
CA LEU A 24 -3.67 5.66 -5.91
C LEU A 24 -4.74 6.27 -6.81
N ASP A 25 -5.25 5.51 -7.78
CA ASP A 25 -6.31 5.97 -8.68
C ASP A 25 -7.62 6.22 -7.92
N ARG A 26 -8.01 5.33 -7.01
CA ARG A 26 -9.20 5.54 -6.17
C ARG A 26 -9.04 6.73 -5.22
N LEU A 27 -7.88 6.87 -4.59
CA LEU A 27 -7.62 7.98 -3.68
C LEU A 27 -7.61 9.33 -4.41
N ARG A 28 -6.99 9.42 -5.61
CA ARG A 28 -7.00 10.67 -6.38
C ARG A 28 -8.39 10.98 -6.97
N SER A 29 -9.20 9.97 -7.25
CA SER A 29 -10.53 10.16 -7.86
C SER A 29 -11.65 10.38 -6.85
N SER A 30 -11.44 10.04 -5.57
CA SER A 30 -12.47 10.09 -4.52
C SER A 30 -11.98 10.88 -3.31
N HIS A 31 -12.38 12.14 -3.24
CA HIS A 31 -12.04 13.02 -2.11
C HIS A 31 -12.57 12.47 -0.78
N SER A 32 -13.78 11.91 -0.76
CA SER A 32 -14.36 11.35 0.46
C SER A 32 -13.56 10.15 0.99
N LEU A 33 -13.09 9.27 0.10
CA LEU A 33 -12.21 8.17 0.48
C LEU A 33 -10.86 8.66 0.97
N ALA A 34 -10.25 9.64 0.28
CA ALA A 34 -8.98 10.22 0.68
C ALA A 34 -9.06 10.87 2.07
N THR A 35 -10.13 11.63 2.35
CA THR A 35 -10.41 12.20 3.67
C THR A 35 -10.59 11.11 4.72
N ALA A 36 -11.38 10.07 4.45
CA ALA A 36 -11.59 8.98 5.42
C ALA A 36 -10.27 8.25 5.78
N VAL A 37 -9.43 7.99 4.79
CA VAL A 37 -8.10 7.37 5.01
C VAL A 37 -7.19 8.28 5.82
N MET A 38 -7.13 9.58 5.48
CA MET A 38 -6.34 10.56 6.20
C MET A 38 -6.80 10.70 7.66
N ASP A 39 -8.10 10.81 7.89
CA ASP A 39 -8.68 10.97 9.22
C ASP A 39 -8.40 9.74 10.11
N ALA A 40 -8.52 8.53 9.56
CA ALA A 40 -8.18 7.29 10.26
C ALA A 40 -6.68 7.23 10.59
N ALA A 41 -5.82 7.61 9.65
CA ALA A 41 -4.38 7.66 9.84
C ALA A 41 -3.97 8.67 10.93
N GLN A 42 -4.57 9.87 10.94
CA GLN A 42 -4.31 10.90 11.94
C GLN A 42 -4.75 10.49 13.36
N ARG A 43 -5.74 9.60 13.48
CA ARG A 43 -6.12 8.97 14.77
C ARG A 43 -5.23 7.78 15.15
N GLY A 44 -4.28 7.40 14.30
CA GLY A 44 -3.44 6.21 14.50
C GLY A 44 -4.16 4.87 14.26
N ASP A 45 -5.32 4.88 13.61
CA ASP A 45 -6.15 3.69 13.42
C ASP A 45 -5.70 2.88 12.18
N LYS A 46 -4.66 2.07 12.37
CA LYS A 46 -4.13 1.18 11.32
C LYS A 46 -5.18 0.23 10.77
N THR A 47 -6.05 -0.30 11.63
CA THR A 47 -7.05 -1.29 11.25
C THR A 47 -8.04 -0.69 10.28
N GLU A 48 -8.53 0.52 10.56
CA GLU A 48 -9.47 1.22 9.69
C GLU A 48 -8.85 1.62 8.37
N VAL A 49 -7.61 2.12 8.37
CA VAL A 49 -6.89 2.43 7.13
C VAL A 49 -6.75 1.18 6.25
N ILE A 50 -6.33 0.05 6.83
CA ILE A 50 -6.20 -1.21 6.08
C ILE A 50 -7.57 -1.68 5.57
N ARG A 51 -8.65 -1.53 6.35
CA ARG A 51 -10.01 -1.87 5.94
C ARG A 51 -10.45 -1.07 4.71
N LEU A 52 -10.28 0.25 4.76
CA LEU A 52 -10.62 1.17 3.66
C LEU A 52 -9.81 0.87 2.38
N ILE A 53 -8.51 0.58 2.51
CA ILE A 53 -7.67 0.22 1.36
C ILE A 53 -8.11 -1.13 0.76
N ARG A 54 -8.50 -2.11 1.58
CA ARG A 54 -8.96 -3.42 1.09
C ARG A 54 -10.26 -3.35 0.29
N GLU A 55 -11.15 -2.42 0.60
CA GLU A 55 -12.39 -2.19 -0.17
C GLU A 55 -12.13 -1.80 -1.64
N ILE A 56 -10.92 -1.35 -1.96
CA ILE A 56 -10.46 -1.04 -3.32
C ILE A 56 -10.08 -2.31 -4.11
N GLY A 57 -10.13 -3.49 -3.49
CA GLY A 57 -9.81 -4.77 -4.14
C GLY A 57 -8.34 -5.16 -4.04
N VAL A 58 -7.64 -4.70 -3.00
CA VAL A 58 -6.26 -5.12 -2.71
C VAL A 58 -6.27 -6.49 -2.02
N GLN A 59 -5.54 -7.44 -2.59
CA GLN A 59 -5.45 -8.82 -2.10
C GLN A 59 -4.13 -9.11 -1.39
N SER A 60 -3.09 -8.32 -1.67
CA SER A 60 -1.82 -8.41 -0.97
C SER A 60 -1.96 -8.08 0.51
N ARG A 61 -0.98 -8.51 1.29
CA ARG A 61 -0.91 -8.05 2.67
C ARG A 61 -0.46 -6.61 2.72
N LEU A 62 -0.98 -5.90 3.70
CA LEU A 62 -0.77 -4.49 3.91
C LEU A 62 -0.27 -4.26 5.33
N ASP A 63 0.74 -3.42 5.46
CA ASP A 63 1.02 -2.67 6.68
C ASP A 63 1.01 -1.18 6.34
N VAL A 64 0.81 -0.36 7.36
CA VAL A 64 0.77 1.09 7.23
C VAL A 64 1.54 1.75 8.36
N LYS A 65 2.29 2.79 8.01
CA LYS A 65 2.97 3.68 8.95
C LYS A 65 2.50 5.10 8.69
N PHE A 66 2.42 5.89 9.76
CA PHE A 66 1.91 7.25 9.70
C PHE A 66 2.92 8.21 10.33
N THR A 67 3.02 9.39 9.75
CA THR A 67 3.57 10.57 10.39
C THR A 67 2.45 11.62 10.49
N PRO A 68 2.63 12.72 11.24
CA PRO A 68 1.69 13.84 11.16
C PRO A 68 1.47 14.36 9.72
N ASP A 69 2.44 14.15 8.83
CA ASP A 69 2.47 14.74 7.48
C ASP A 69 2.04 13.79 6.36
N GLY A 70 1.98 12.49 6.62
CA GLY A 70 1.71 11.51 5.57
C GLY A 70 1.56 10.07 6.02
N ILE A 71 1.40 9.23 5.00
CA ILE A 71 1.20 7.79 5.12
C ILE A 71 2.24 7.07 4.26
N GLN A 72 2.70 5.94 4.78
CA GLN A 72 3.41 4.92 4.05
C GLN A 72 2.56 3.66 4.03
N ILE A 73 2.22 3.17 2.84
CA ILE A 73 1.53 1.91 2.62
C ILE A 73 2.56 0.89 2.14
N ILE A 74 2.62 -0.26 2.79
CA ILE A 74 3.59 -1.32 2.53
C ILE A 74 2.82 -2.54 2.00
N PHE A 75 2.97 -2.83 0.72
CA PHE A 75 2.39 -3.99 0.05
C PHE A 75 3.37 -5.16 0.15
N ASN A 76 2.89 -6.32 0.58
CA ASN A 76 3.70 -7.51 0.78
C ASN A 76 3.06 -8.75 0.14
N THR A 77 3.89 -9.60 -0.44
CA THR A 77 3.47 -10.96 -0.80
C THR A 77 3.28 -11.83 0.46
N ASP A 78 2.44 -12.86 0.38
CA ASP A 78 2.22 -13.86 1.44
C ASP A 78 3.55 -14.54 1.87
N PRO A 79 3.81 -14.86 3.16
CA PRO A 79 5.11 -15.38 3.56
C PRO A 79 5.25 -16.86 3.21
N ALA A 80 4.16 -17.56 2.85
CA ALA A 80 4.20 -18.90 2.31
C ALA A 80 4.92 -18.94 0.95
N ALA A 81 4.97 -17.81 0.24
CA ALA A 81 5.76 -17.65 -0.99
C ALA A 81 7.25 -17.31 -0.73
N GLY A 82 7.69 -17.33 0.53
CA GLY A 82 9.00 -16.82 0.93
C GLY A 82 9.03 -15.29 0.96
N ARG A 83 9.98 -14.71 1.70
CA ARG A 83 10.20 -13.26 1.81
C ARG A 83 10.70 -12.70 0.48
N CYS A 84 9.87 -12.63 -0.56
CA CYS A 84 10.33 -12.13 -1.84
C CYS A 84 10.21 -10.63 -1.94
N CYS A 85 9.04 -10.05 -1.67
CA CYS A 85 8.77 -8.78 -2.32
C CYS A 85 7.90 -7.85 -1.48
N GLU A 86 8.39 -6.62 -1.41
CA GLU A 86 7.76 -5.49 -0.75
C GLU A 86 7.71 -4.32 -1.74
N LEU A 87 6.59 -3.61 -1.75
CA LEU A 87 6.45 -2.32 -2.43
C LEU A 87 5.97 -1.28 -1.42
N GLU A 88 6.73 -0.21 -1.25
CA GLU A 88 6.37 0.90 -0.38
C GLU A 88 5.88 2.10 -1.18
N VAL A 89 4.71 2.63 -0.82
CA VAL A 89 4.13 3.84 -1.41
C VAL A 89 3.99 4.89 -0.32
N LYS A 90 4.58 6.06 -0.53
CA LYS A 90 4.53 7.19 0.41
C LYS A 90 3.73 8.34 -0.19
N MET A 91 2.78 8.87 0.58
CA MET A 91 1.95 10.00 0.22
C MET A 91 1.91 11.01 1.35
N ARG A 92 1.73 12.29 1.00
CA ARG A 92 1.69 13.40 1.95
C ARG A 92 0.34 14.12 1.88
N TRP A 93 -0.09 14.65 3.02
CA TRP A 93 -1.20 15.60 3.11
C TRP A 93 -0.77 16.93 3.74
N ASN A 94 0.40 16.99 4.36
CA ASN A 94 1.01 18.23 4.83
C ASN A 94 2.22 18.59 3.96
N PRO A 95 2.41 19.87 3.58
CA PRO A 95 3.58 20.30 2.84
C PRO A 95 4.92 20.26 3.58
N SER A 96 4.90 20.17 4.92
CA SER A 96 6.05 20.28 5.84
C SER A 96 7.17 19.29 5.58
#